data_AF-A0A1G2T239-F1
#
_entry.id   AF-A0A1G2T239-F1
#
_cell.length_a   1.000
_cell.length_b   1.000
_cell.length_c   1.000
_cell.angle_alpha   90.00
_cell.angle_beta   90.00
_cell.angle_gamma   90.00
#
_symmetry.space_group_name_H-M   'P 1'
#
loop_
_entity.id
_entity.type
_entity.pdbx_description
1 polymer ?
#
loop_
_entity_poly.entity_id
_entity_poly.type
_entity_poly.pdbx_seq_one_letter_code
_entity_poly.pdbx_strand_id
1 'polypeptide(L)'
;MKKVIFLILILALGYYAFFMRDDKVDVNTNDNTTGETFRPDPSNATFAFDEGPITLSQGRSESDNEEVSILDDRAFGDINADGKEDSVILLARSGGGSGVFVYAAAYVSGPVNYKGTNAVFLGDRIAPQSISIANGAVTVRFLDRRDDEPYAAEPTVPTAKVFVYQGGELVEK
;
A
#
# COMPACT_ATOMS: atom_id res chain seq x y z
N MET A 1 56.32 40.47 -2.88
CA MET A 1 55.25 40.68 -1.88
C MET A 1 53.88 40.97 -2.51
N LYS A 2 53.73 41.93 -3.45
CA LYS A 2 52.44 42.23 -4.11
C LYS A 2 51.79 41.04 -4.87
N LYS A 3 52.57 40.18 -5.52
CA LYS A 3 52.05 39.01 -6.27
C LYS A 3 51.49 37.90 -5.37
N VAL A 4 52.01 37.74 -4.16
CA VAL A 4 51.56 36.72 -3.19
C VAL A 4 50.25 37.15 -2.53
N ILE A 5 50.11 38.45 -2.24
CA ILE A 5 48.86 39.03 -1.72
C ILE A 5 47.72 38.86 -2.73
N PHE A 6 48.00 39.05 -4.03
CA PHE A 6 47.00 38.89 -5.09
C PHE A 6 46.50 37.44 -5.22
N LEU A 7 47.38 36.45 -5.04
CA LEU A 7 47.02 35.02 -5.08
C LEU A 7 46.14 34.60 -3.90
N ILE A 8 46.42 35.12 -2.69
CA ILE A 8 45.60 34.86 -1.50
C ILE A 8 44.21 35.49 -1.64
N LEU A 9 44.13 36.68 -2.25
CA LEU A 9 42.87 37.38 -2.46
C LEU A 9 41.97 36.67 -3.48
N ILE A 10 42.56 36.08 -4.53
CA ILE A 10 41.82 35.26 -5.51
C ILE A 10 41.32 33.96 -4.89
N LEU A 11 42.13 33.30 -4.06
CA LEU A 11 41.72 32.07 -3.36
C LEU A 11 40.60 32.35 -2.34
N ALA A 12 40.66 33.47 -1.62
CA ALA A 12 39.59 33.89 -0.71
C ALA A 12 38.29 34.25 -1.46
N LEU A 13 38.38 34.93 -2.62
CA LEU A 13 37.22 35.19 -3.47
C LEU A 13 36.63 33.90 -4.05
N GLY A 14 37.47 32.95 -4.47
CA GLY A 14 37.03 31.65 -4.98
C GLY A 14 36.35 30.82 -3.90
N TYR A 15 36.91 30.80 -2.68
CA TYR A 15 36.30 30.12 -1.54
C TYR A 15 34.95 30.75 -1.15
N TYR A 16 34.87 32.09 -1.13
CA TYR A 16 33.62 32.79 -0.86
C TYR A 16 32.57 32.53 -1.94
N ALA A 17 32.94 32.62 -3.23
CA ALA A 17 32.03 32.33 -4.34
C ALA A 17 31.57 30.86 -4.37
N PHE A 18 32.40 29.93 -3.93
CA PHE A 18 32.05 28.52 -3.82
C PHE A 18 31.06 28.25 -2.68
N PHE A 19 31.24 28.90 -1.53
CA PHE A 19 30.32 28.78 -0.38
C PHE A 19 29.03 29.61 -0.51
N MET A 20 28.97 30.58 -1.44
CA MET A 20 27.79 31.40 -1.72
C MET A 20 27.01 30.95 -2.97
N ARG A 21 27.32 29.77 -3.51
CA ARG A 21 26.45 29.10 -4.48
C ARG A 21 25.22 28.57 -3.75
N ASP A 22 24.21 29.42 -3.62
CA ASP A 22 22.84 29.00 -3.40
C ASP A 22 22.44 28.04 -4.53
N ASP A 23 22.06 26.82 -4.16
CA ASP A 23 21.34 25.91 -5.05
C ASP A 23 19.94 26.50 -5.32
N LYS A 24 19.87 27.37 -6.34
CA LYS A 24 18.57 27.77 -6.90
C LYS A 24 18.03 26.57 -7.68
N VAL A 25 17.30 25.72 -6.96
CA VAL A 25 16.31 24.83 -7.56
C VAL A 25 15.30 25.74 -8.26
N ASP A 26 15.24 25.67 -9.60
CA ASP A 26 14.18 26.28 -10.39
C ASP A 26 12.87 25.53 -10.09
N VAL A 27 12.19 25.91 -9.01
CA VAL A 27 10.83 25.49 -8.74
C VAL A 27 9.94 26.28 -9.70
N ASN A 28 9.67 25.68 -10.87
CA ASN A 28 8.50 26.04 -11.67
C ASN A 28 7.25 25.75 -10.83
N THR A 29 6.86 26.74 -10.02
CA THR A 29 5.70 26.66 -9.16
C THR A 29 4.47 26.97 -10.01
N ASN A 30 4.07 26.00 -10.82
CA ASN A 30 2.67 25.83 -11.20
C ASN A 30 2.06 24.76 -10.28
N ASP A 31 2.31 24.87 -8.98
CA ASP A 31 1.63 24.08 -7.96
C ASP A 31 0.28 24.74 -7.67
N ASN A 32 -0.68 24.47 -8.55
CA ASN A 32 -2.07 24.36 -8.11
C ASN A 32 -2.21 23.03 -7.35
N THR A 33 -1.54 22.90 -6.20
CA THR A 33 -1.69 21.73 -5.33
C THR A 33 -2.81 22.04 -4.35
N THR A 34 -4.04 21.84 -4.80
CA THR A 34 -5.15 21.49 -3.90
C THR A 34 -4.67 20.34 -3.00
N GLY A 35 -4.75 20.50 -1.68
CA GLY A 35 -4.16 19.60 -0.69
C GLY A 35 -4.34 18.11 -0.99
N GLU A 36 -3.23 17.43 -1.27
CA GLU A 36 -3.17 15.97 -1.40
C GLU A 36 -3.56 15.34 -0.05
N THR A 37 -4.65 14.57 -0.02
CA THR A 37 -5.05 13.77 1.13
C THR A 37 -4.01 12.68 1.38
N PHE A 38 -3.49 12.60 2.61
CA PHE A 38 -2.53 11.56 3.01
C PHE A 38 -3.13 10.16 2.82
N ARG A 39 -2.44 9.29 2.09
CA ARG A 39 -2.84 7.89 1.88
C ARG A 39 -1.83 6.95 2.53
N PRO A 40 -2.24 6.09 3.48
CA PRO A 40 -1.31 5.17 4.12
C PRO A 40 -0.85 4.09 3.13
N ASP A 41 0.46 3.86 3.10
CA ASP A 41 1.09 2.86 2.23
C ASP A 41 1.31 1.53 2.98
N PRO A 42 0.62 0.44 2.60
CA PRO A 42 0.79 -0.88 3.20
C PRO A 42 1.98 -1.68 2.65
N SER A 43 2.81 -1.13 1.77
CA SER A 43 3.89 -1.87 1.09
C SER A 43 4.91 -2.55 2.01
N ASN A 44 5.06 -2.09 3.25
CA ASN A 44 5.94 -2.72 4.25
C ASN A 44 5.17 -3.18 5.51
N ALA A 45 3.85 -3.36 5.38
CA ALA A 45 3.00 -3.77 6.48
C ALA A 45 3.13 -5.27 6.77
N THR A 46 2.76 -5.63 8.00
CA THR A 46 2.59 -7.02 8.44
C THR A 46 1.10 -7.33 8.57
N PHE A 47 0.65 -8.42 7.96
CA PHE A 47 -0.73 -8.91 8.02
C PHE A 47 -0.78 -10.29 8.67
N ALA A 48 -1.85 -10.58 9.40
CA ALA A 48 -2.02 -11.87 10.06
C ALA A 48 -2.72 -12.88 9.12
N PHE A 49 -2.06 -13.97 8.79
CA PHE A 49 -2.66 -15.14 8.15
C PHE A 49 -2.85 -16.26 9.18
N ASP A 50 -3.63 -17.28 8.85
CA ASP A 50 -3.92 -18.41 9.74
C ASP A 50 -2.64 -19.17 10.14
N GLU A 51 -1.66 -19.24 9.24
CA GLU A 51 -0.37 -19.90 9.47
C GLU A 51 0.65 -19.01 10.19
N GLY A 52 0.34 -17.72 10.34
CA GLY A 52 1.19 -16.74 11.01
C GLY A 52 1.24 -15.39 10.32
N PRO A 53 1.91 -14.40 10.93
CA PRO A 53 2.06 -13.08 10.34
C PRO A 53 3.02 -13.10 9.15
N ILE A 54 2.65 -12.39 8.08
CA ILE A 54 3.50 -12.17 6.90
C ILE A 54 3.81 -10.68 6.79
N THR A 55 5.10 -10.36 6.75
CA THR A 55 5.59 -8.99 6.51
C THR A 55 5.94 -8.82 5.04
N LEU A 56 5.42 -7.76 4.44
CA LEU A 56 5.75 -7.36 3.09
C LEU A 56 7.02 -6.50 3.06
N SER A 57 7.72 -6.56 1.94
CA SER A 57 8.78 -5.65 1.54
C SER A 57 8.42 -5.12 0.16
N GLN A 58 8.15 -3.81 0.06
CA GLN A 58 7.74 -3.17 -1.19
C GLN A 58 6.52 -3.83 -1.86
N GLY A 59 5.56 -4.29 -1.05
CA GLY A 59 4.30 -4.88 -1.50
C GLY A 59 4.36 -6.38 -1.81
N ARG A 60 5.49 -7.05 -1.53
CA ARG A 60 5.66 -8.49 -1.75
C ARG A 60 6.35 -9.16 -0.56
N SER A 61 6.04 -10.43 -0.32
CA SER A 61 6.81 -11.34 0.52
C SER A 61 7.08 -12.60 -0.29
N GLU A 62 8.29 -13.13 -0.23
CA GLU A 62 8.70 -14.29 -1.04
C GLU A 62 9.57 -15.22 -0.21
N SER A 63 9.27 -16.52 -0.34
CA SER A 63 10.04 -17.63 0.19
C SER A 63 10.13 -18.72 -0.88
N ASP A 64 10.91 -19.77 -0.64
CA ASP A 64 11.19 -20.83 -1.62
C ASP A 64 9.93 -21.48 -2.22
N ASN A 65 8.81 -21.50 -1.50
CA ASN A 65 7.59 -22.20 -1.92
C ASN A 65 6.35 -21.32 -1.87
N GLU A 66 6.48 -20.04 -1.58
CA GLU A 66 5.34 -19.15 -1.35
C GLU A 66 5.68 -17.70 -1.69
N GLU A 67 4.75 -17.05 -2.35
CA GLU A 67 4.73 -15.62 -2.62
C GLU A 67 3.42 -15.03 -2.12
N VAL A 68 3.50 -13.85 -1.50
CA VAL A 68 2.36 -12.98 -1.20
C VAL A 68 2.62 -11.61 -1.82
N SER A 69 1.66 -11.05 -2.56
CA SER A 69 1.79 -9.72 -3.16
C SER A 69 0.50 -8.91 -3.09
N ILE A 70 0.65 -7.59 -3.01
CA ILE A 70 -0.47 -6.64 -3.08
C ILE A 70 -0.97 -6.57 -4.52
N LEU A 71 -2.29 -6.67 -4.70
CA LEU A 71 -2.95 -6.42 -5.99
C LEU A 71 -3.18 -4.92 -6.23
N ASP A 72 -3.43 -4.56 -7.48
CA ASP A 72 -3.59 -3.14 -7.87
C ASP A 72 -4.79 -2.47 -7.18
N ASP A 73 -5.90 -3.20 -7.04
CA ASP A 73 -7.12 -2.73 -6.39
C ASP A 73 -6.89 -2.37 -4.92
N ARG A 74 -7.24 -1.13 -4.57
CA ARG A 74 -7.21 -0.60 -3.20
C ARG A 74 -8.26 0.47 -3.00
N ALA A 75 -8.72 0.61 -1.76
CA ALA A 75 -9.60 1.69 -1.34
C ALA A 75 -9.01 2.41 -0.13
N PHE A 76 -9.38 3.68 0.01
CA PHE A 76 -8.98 4.51 1.14
C PHE A 76 -10.21 5.10 1.82
N GLY A 77 -10.15 5.21 3.14
CA GLY A 77 -11.24 5.75 3.96
C GLY A 77 -11.07 5.36 5.42
N ASP A 78 -11.70 6.12 6.29
CA ASP A 78 -11.71 5.87 7.73
C ASP A 78 -12.63 4.68 8.04
N ILE A 79 -12.05 3.53 8.42
CA ILE A 79 -12.79 2.31 8.77
C ILE A 79 -12.89 2.07 10.27
N ASN A 80 -12.05 2.73 11.08
CA ASN A 80 -12.05 2.61 12.53
C ASN A 80 -12.70 3.81 13.27
N ALA A 81 -13.16 4.81 12.51
CA ALA A 81 -13.76 6.06 12.97
C ALA A 81 -12.84 6.93 13.84
N ASP A 82 -11.53 6.92 13.60
CA ASP A 82 -10.55 7.76 14.32
C ASP A 82 -10.27 9.11 13.63
N GLY A 83 -10.90 9.35 12.47
CA GLY A 83 -10.75 10.57 11.67
C GLY A 83 -9.53 10.58 10.76
N LYS A 84 -8.78 9.49 10.65
CA LYS A 84 -7.65 9.34 9.71
C LYS A 84 -8.01 8.37 8.59
N GLU A 85 -7.33 8.55 7.48
CA GLU A 85 -7.51 7.71 6.30
C GLU A 85 -6.80 6.36 6.49
N ASP A 86 -7.54 5.25 6.36
CA ASP A 86 -7.00 3.90 6.33
C ASP A 86 -6.89 3.39 4.89
N SER A 87 -6.18 2.28 4.69
CA SER A 87 -6.11 1.61 3.39
C SER A 87 -6.67 0.19 3.48
N VAL A 88 -7.44 -0.22 2.48
CA VAL A 88 -7.89 -1.60 2.28
C VAL A 88 -7.32 -2.08 0.96
N ILE A 89 -6.70 -3.26 0.99
CA ILE A 89 -6.02 -3.87 -0.14
C ILE A 89 -6.49 -5.31 -0.33
N LEU A 90 -6.18 -5.84 -1.52
CA LEU A 90 -6.20 -7.28 -1.74
C LEU A 90 -4.78 -7.83 -1.78
N LEU A 91 -4.63 -9.04 -1.24
CA LEU A 91 -3.39 -9.81 -1.26
C LEU A 91 -3.62 -11.07 -2.10
N ALA A 92 -2.73 -11.35 -3.05
CA ALA A 92 -2.63 -12.63 -3.71
C ALA A 92 -1.55 -13.46 -3.05
N ARG A 93 -1.85 -14.72 -2.76
CA ARG A 93 -0.92 -15.70 -2.20
C ARG A 93 -0.86 -16.91 -3.12
N SER A 94 0.35 -17.28 -3.54
CA SER A 94 0.60 -18.46 -4.36
C SER A 94 1.71 -19.28 -3.73
N GLY A 95 1.49 -20.58 -3.52
CA GLY A 95 2.48 -21.45 -2.90
C GLY A 95 1.91 -22.83 -2.58
N GLY A 96 2.75 -23.87 -2.56
CA GLY A 96 2.35 -25.24 -2.21
C GLY A 96 1.42 -25.96 -3.21
N GLY A 97 1.15 -25.39 -4.38
CA GLY A 97 0.25 -25.94 -5.42
C GLY A 97 0.16 -25.04 -6.66
N SER A 98 -0.91 -25.20 -7.45
CA SER A 98 -1.20 -24.37 -8.64
C SER A 98 -2.26 -23.28 -8.42
N GLY A 99 -2.75 -23.15 -7.18
CA GLY A 99 -3.76 -22.16 -6.81
C GLY A 99 -3.16 -20.75 -6.59
N VAL A 100 -4.03 -19.75 -6.71
CA VAL A 100 -3.73 -18.37 -6.32
C VAL A 100 -4.87 -17.91 -5.43
N PHE A 101 -4.60 -17.78 -4.14
CA PHE A 101 -5.59 -17.45 -3.14
C PHE A 101 -5.63 -15.94 -2.94
N VAL A 102 -6.82 -15.35 -2.97
CA VAL A 102 -7.00 -13.90 -2.81
C VAL A 102 -7.60 -13.60 -1.45
N TYR A 103 -7.07 -12.59 -0.77
CA TYR A 103 -7.46 -12.16 0.57
C TYR A 103 -7.75 -10.67 0.61
N ALA A 104 -8.64 -10.23 1.51
CA ALA A 104 -8.82 -8.83 1.88
C ALA A 104 -8.09 -8.52 3.19
N ALA A 105 -7.39 -7.39 3.25
CA ALA A 105 -6.75 -6.91 4.47
C ALA A 105 -6.82 -5.37 4.53
N ALA A 106 -6.71 -4.82 5.74
CA ALA A 106 -6.63 -3.38 5.95
C ALA A 106 -5.35 -2.97 6.67
N TYR A 107 -4.85 -1.79 6.35
CA TYR A 107 -3.76 -1.11 7.04
C TYR A 107 -4.35 0.10 7.73
N VAL A 108 -4.56 -0.06 9.03
CA VAL A 108 -5.45 0.78 9.83
C VAL A 108 -4.64 1.64 10.77
N SER A 109 -5.00 2.90 10.82
CA SER A 109 -4.43 3.90 11.71
C SER A 109 -4.60 3.49 13.17
N GLY A 110 -3.62 3.86 13.98
CA GLY A 110 -3.64 3.67 15.42
C GLY A 110 -3.16 4.93 16.15
N PRO A 111 -3.06 4.88 17.49
CA PRO A 111 -2.59 6.01 18.28
C PRO A 111 -1.16 6.44 17.95
N VAL A 112 -0.31 5.49 17.54
CA VAL A 112 1.14 5.71 17.30
C VAL A 112 1.53 5.36 15.87
N ASN A 113 1.07 4.22 15.36
CA ASN A 113 1.41 3.70 14.04
C ASN A 113 0.19 3.09 13.36
N TYR A 114 0.33 2.86 12.06
CA TYR A 114 -0.58 2.00 11.31
C TYR A 114 -0.25 0.53 11.56
N LYS A 115 -1.29 -0.31 11.55
CA LYS A 115 -1.18 -1.75 11.78
C LYS A 115 -2.01 -2.51 10.73
N GLY A 116 -1.43 -3.59 10.20
CA GLY A 116 -2.18 -4.51 9.34
C GLY A 116 -3.16 -5.36 10.14
N THR A 117 -4.31 -5.69 9.54
CA THR A 117 -5.31 -6.61 10.09
C THR A 117 -4.98 -8.07 9.79
N ASN A 118 -5.89 -8.96 10.16
CA ASN A 118 -6.00 -10.27 9.54
C ASN A 118 -6.25 -10.15 8.02
N ALA A 119 -5.72 -11.12 7.28
CA ALA A 119 -5.99 -11.35 5.87
C ALA A 119 -7.18 -12.32 5.75
N VAL A 120 -8.34 -11.81 5.35
CA VAL A 120 -9.57 -12.59 5.23
C VAL A 120 -9.64 -13.23 3.86
N PHE A 121 -9.74 -14.56 3.81
CA PHE A 121 -9.82 -15.30 2.54
C PHE A 121 -11.09 -14.96 1.75
N LEU A 122 -10.93 -14.63 0.46
CA LEU A 122 -12.02 -14.33 -0.46
C LEU A 122 -12.32 -15.50 -1.39
N GLY A 123 -11.28 -16.15 -1.93
CA GLY A 123 -11.43 -17.25 -2.89
C GLY A 123 -10.12 -17.66 -3.59
N ASP A 124 -10.18 -18.74 -4.37
CA ASP A 124 -9.09 -19.25 -5.21
C ASP A 124 -9.33 -18.84 -6.67
N ARG A 125 -8.37 -18.12 -7.27
CA ARG A 125 -8.38 -17.64 -8.66
C ARG A 125 -9.62 -16.83 -9.04
N ILE A 126 -10.14 -16.06 -8.09
CA ILE A 126 -11.17 -15.05 -8.35
C ILE A 126 -10.60 -13.88 -9.16
N ALA A 127 -11.47 -13.11 -9.81
CA ALA A 127 -11.09 -11.89 -10.51
C ALA A 127 -11.62 -10.64 -9.76
N PRO A 128 -10.78 -9.95 -8.97
CA PRO A 128 -11.15 -8.69 -8.34
C PRO A 128 -11.71 -7.66 -9.32
N GLN A 129 -12.67 -6.86 -8.87
CA GLN A 129 -13.32 -5.84 -9.68
C GLN A 129 -13.27 -4.45 -9.02
N SER A 130 -13.47 -4.39 -7.70
CA SER A 130 -13.40 -3.13 -6.95
C SER A 130 -13.35 -3.36 -5.44
N ILE A 131 -12.76 -2.41 -4.73
CA ILE A 131 -12.92 -2.21 -3.30
C ILE A 131 -13.56 -0.85 -3.08
N SER A 132 -14.52 -0.76 -2.16
CA SER A 132 -15.17 0.49 -1.79
C SER A 132 -15.37 0.58 -0.28
N ILE A 133 -15.28 1.78 0.26
CA ILE A 133 -15.48 2.06 1.69
C ILE A 133 -16.64 3.05 1.81
N ALA A 134 -17.65 2.72 2.60
CA ALA A 134 -18.78 3.58 2.88
C ALA A 134 -19.25 3.38 4.32
N ASN A 135 -19.33 4.48 5.09
CA ASN A 135 -19.77 4.46 6.49
C ASN A 135 -19.01 3.42 7.35
N GLY A 136 -17.69 3.34 7.20
CA GLY A 136 -16.83 2.38 7.89
C GLY A 136 -16.97 0.91 7.45
N ALA A 137 -17.86 0.61 6.50
CA ALA A 137 -18.00 -0.72 5.91
C ALA A 137 -17.19 -0.82 4.61
N VAL A 138 -16.45 -1.92 4.48
CA VAL A 138 -15.67 -2.27 3.29
C VAL A 138 -16.51 -3.20 2.43
N THR A 139 -16.68 -2.90 1.15
CA THR A 139 -17.29 -3.83 0.18
C THR A 139 -16.26 -4.19 -0.89
N VAL A 140 -15.95 -5.47 -0.99
CA VAL A 140 -15.10 -6.05 -2.04
C VAL A 140 -16.00 -6.73 -3.06
N ARG A 141 -15.84 -6.39 -4.34
CA ARG A 141 -16.52 -7.06 -5.45
C ARG A 141 -15.50 -7.78 -6.32
N PHE A 142 -15.86 -8.98 -6.73
CA PHE A 142 -15.04 -9.85 -7.57
C PHE A 142 -15.93 -10.76 -8.42
N LEU A 143 -15.36 -11.37 -9.45
CA LEU A 143 -15.98 -12.48 -10.16
C LEU A 143 -15.43 -13.79 -9.60
N ASP A 144 -16.32 -14.74 -9.38
CA ASP A 144 -16.00 -16.11 -9.00
C ASP A 144 -16.43 -17.09 -10.11
N ARG A 145 -15.98 -18.33 -10.02
CA ARG A 145 -16.46 -19.42 -10.86
C ARG A 145 -17.80 -19.96 -10.33
N ARG A 146 -18.52 -20.70 -11.15
CA ARG A 146 -19.61 -21.54 -10.63
C ARG A 146 -19.04 -22.72 -9.86
N ASP A 147 -19.79 -23.23 -8.90
CA ASP A 147 -19.37 -24.35 -8.04
C ASP A 147 -19.00 -25.60 -8.86
N ASP A 148 -19.68 -25.83 -9.98
CA ASP A 148 -19.51 -26.97 -10.89
C ASP A 148 -18.46 -26.74 -11.98
N GLU A 149 -17.89 -25.55 -12.09
CA GLU A 149 -16.85 -25.24 -13.06
C GLU A 149 -15.46 -25.66 -12.57
N PRO A 150 -14.58 -26.14 -13.47
CA PRO A 150 -13.20 -26.44 -13.10
C PRO A 150 -12.47 -25.14 -12.74
N TYR A 151 -11.45 -25.22 -11.87
CA TYR A 151 -10.68 -24.03 -11.49
C TYR A 151 -9.82 -23.40 -12.62
N ALA A 152 -9.78 -24.03 -13.80
CA ALA A 152 -9.17 -23.44 -14.98
C ALA A 152 -10.17 -22.58 -15.79
N ALA A 153 -11.47 -22.64 -15.46
CA ALA A 153 -12.47 -21.78 -16.07
C ALA A 153 -12.28 -20.33 -15.62
N GLU A 154 -12.63 -19.41 -16.52
CA GLU A 154 -12.63 -17.98 -16.21
C GLU A 154 -13.75 -17.65 -15.21
N PRO A 155 -13.47 -16.90 -14.14
CA PRO A 155 -14.50 -16.44 -13.21
C PRO A 155 -15.52 -15.52 -13.90
N THR A 156 -16.81 -15.80 -13.74
CA THR A 156 -17.90 -15.06 -14.41
C THR A 156 -19.08 -14.69 -13.51
N VAL A 157 -19.15 -15.25 -12.29
CA VAL A 157 -20.24 -15.04 -11.35
C VAL A 157 -19.94 -13.81 -10.49
N PRO A 158 -20.74 -12.72 -10.57
CA PRO A 158 -20.50 -11.54 -9.74
C PRO A 158 -20.80 -11.83 -8.27
N THR A 159 -19.80 -11.57 -7.42
CA THR A 159 -19.86 -11.80 -5.97
C THR A 159 -19.43 -10.52 -5.23
N ALA A 160 -20.00 -10.31 -4.05
CA ALA A 160 -19.63 -9.22 -3.15
C ALA A 160 -19.54 -9.71 -1.71
N LYS A 161 -18.49 -9.29 -1.00
CA LYS A 161 -18.32 -9.51 0.44
C LYS A 161 -18.22 -8.16 1.14
N VAL A 162 -18.82 -8.08 2.33
CA VAL A 162 -18.86 -6.85 3.14
C VAL A 162 -18.19 -7.09 4.46
N PHE A 163 -17.27 -6.21 4.84
CA PHE A 163 -16.48 -6.32 6.08
C PHE A 163 -16.64 -5.07 6.94
N VAL A 164 -16.41 -5.22 8.24
CA VAL A 164 -16.24 -4.14 9.21
C VAL A 164 -14.96 -4.33 9.98
N TYR A 165 -14.37 -3.21 10.40
CA TYR A 165 -13.27 -3.24 11.35
C TYR A 165 -13.80 -3.43 12.76
N GLN A 166 -13.36 -4.48 13.45
CA GLN A 166 -13.72 -4.75 14.83
C GLN A 166 -12.54 -5.38 15.58
N GLY A 167 -12.16 -4.80 16.72
CA GLY A 167 -11.17 -5.40 17.60
C GLY A 167 -9.76 -5.53 17.01
N GLY A 168 -9.41 -4.78 15.96
CA GLY A 168 -8.12 -4.92 15.27
C GLY A 168 -8.17 -5.74 13.98
N GLU A 169 -9.35 -6.26 13.63
CA GLU A 169 -9.53 -7.22 12.55
C GLU A 169 -10.61 -6.76 11.57
N LEU A 170 -10.54 -7.25 10.33
CA LEU A 170 -11.67 -7.26 9.40
C LEU A 170 -12.53 -8.49 9.68
N VAL A 171 -13.82 -8.24 9.90
CA VAL A 171 -14.85 -9.27 10.15
C VAL A 171 -15.90 -9.17 9.05
N GLU A 172 -16.19 -10.30 8.39
CA GLU A 172 -17.27 -10.38 7.40
C GLU A 172 -18.64 -10.21 8.09
N LYS A 173 -19.53 -9.43 7.48
CA LYS A 173 -20.89 -9.18 7.98
C LYS A 173 -21.85 -10.34 7.74
#